data_AF-A0A353VIC3-F1
#
_entry.id   AF-A0A353VIC3-F1
#
_cell.length_a   1.000
_cell.length_b   1.000
_cell.length_c   1.000
_cell.angle_alpha   90.00
_cell.angle_beta   90.00
_cell.angle_gamma   90.00
#
_symmetry.space_group_name_H-M   'P 1'
#
loop_
_entity.id
_entity.type
_entity.pdbx_description
1 polymer ?
#
loop_
_entity_poly.entity_id
_entity_poly.type
_entity_poly.pdbx_seq_one_letter_code
_entity_poly.pdbx_strand_id
1 'polypeptide(L)'
;SSPYTSGYQVFPRYFMDVDTTCGGPTPPPPAAPFYPIADINNVDTNGVADSLGVVCWTKGVVIGVNIRPSGLQFTLWENEGINVFSFGPVSGYTVTEGDSLMVRGEIDQFNGLQEIIPDSIMVLNSGNPIPSPRLVSMLDESTESDYIRIENVLITAVNPTGTSGTNYDFATATDTLVMRVDNDTDVDDSLTLNVGDSLCYIVGTGGQFDGSNPYTSGYQIFPMRYSDIDTACGTPVPEPVIPMYAIADINNVDSDGVADSLGVRCWTKGIVLGVNLRPSGLQFTIWDVEGIGVFNSSGNLGYTVMEGDSIMIRGTVGQFNGLQQIGPDSIVLLNSGNTLPAVTTVTALDESTESSLIMLEDLLVVGQSGDNYDVFNGTDTFLLRVDQDTDIYDSITINIGDSICNATGIGGQFDGSSPYTSGYQILPRYFADVDTCSSGGISINGLTENENPFVAYPNPASGSELFFNKTVDVQVYNALGKMVMEARKVNFINIDELTSGVYIIRTFENEIVKVIVR
;
A
#
# COMPACT_ATOMS: atom_id res chain seq x y z
N SER A 1 26.94 -3.68 -32.37
CA SER A 1 27.18 -4.10 -33.75
C SER A 1 26.35 -5.35 -34.06
N SER A 2 25.25 -5.15 -34.78
CA SER A 2 24.56 -6.15 -35.58
C SER A 2 23.92 -5.37 -36.74
N PRO A 3 24.39 -5.49 -37.99
CA PRO A 3 23.74 -4.88 -39.13
C PRO A 3 22.72 -5.85 -39.73
N TYR A 4 21.68 -5.30 -40.38
CA TYR A 4 20.72 -5.90 -41.33
C TYR A 4 19.25 -5.67 -40.93
N THR A 5 18.84 -4.40 -41.07
CA THR A 5 17.47 -3.96 -41.32
C THR A 5 17.10 -4.20 -42.79
N SER A 6 15.85 -4.59 -43.04
CA SER A 6 14.99 -4.19 -44.18
C SER A 6 15.56 -4.12 -45.62
N GLY A 7 14.90 -4.83 -46.56
CA GLY A 7 14.85 -4.41 -47.97
C GLY A 7 15.35 -5.43 -48.99
N TYR A 8 14.74 -6.62 -49.08
CA TYR A 8 14.83 -7.41 -50.30
C TYR A 8 13.67 -7.04 -51.23
N GLN A 9 13.96 -6.22 -52.25
CA GLN A 9 13.10 -6.07 -53.42
C GLN A 9 13.51 -7.10 -54.47
N VAL A 10 12.56 -7.94 -54.87
CA VAL A 10 12.73 -8.82 -56.04
C VAL A 10 12.44 -7.97 -57.28
N PHE A 11 13.47 -7.68 -58.06
CA PHE A 11 13.32 -7.07 -59.38
C PHE A 11 13.34 -8.18 -60.45
N PRO A 12 12.22 -8.44 -61.15
CA PRO A 12 12.24 -9.33 -62.31
C PRO A 12 13.15 -8.72 -63.39
N ARG A 13 14.04 -9.53 -63.97
CA ARG A 13 15.02 -9.05 -64.97
C ARG A 13 14.46 -9.11 -66.39
N TYR A 14 13.47 -9.96 -66.63
CA TYR A 14 12.79 -10.09 -67.91
C TYR A 14 11.27 -10.14 -67.73
N PHE A 15 10.52 -9.69 -68.74
CA PHE A 15 9.05 -9.72 -68.74
C PHE A 15 8.47 -11.13 -68.49
N MET A 16 9.21 -12.18 -68.87
CA MET A 16 8.84 -13.59 -68.65
C MET A 16 9.05 -14.09 -67.21
N ASP A 17 9.73 -13.33 -66.36
CA ASP A 17 9.87 -13.62 -64.93
C ASP A 17 8.62 -13.21 -64.13
N VAL A 18 7.67 -12.53 -64.79
CA VAL A 18 6.35 -12.18 -64.25
C VAL A 18 5.32 -13.02 -64.99
N ASP A 19 4.84 -14.09 -64.36
CA ASP A 19 3.65 -14.75 -64.84
C ASP A 19 2.46 -13.79 -64.69
N THR A 20 1.98 -13.26 -65.82
CA THR A 20 0.78 -12.40 -65.89
C THR A 20 -0.47 -13.19 -66.28
N THR A 21 -0.34 -14.52 -66.42
CA THR A 21 -1.45 -15.41 -66.81
C THR A 21 -2.27 -15.92 -65.62
N CYS A 22 -1.83 -15.66 -64.39
CA CYS A 22 -2.60 -15.88 -63.18
C CYS A 22 -3.60 -14.74 -62.87
N GLY A 23 -4.37 -14.33 -63.87
CA GLY A 23 -5.62 -13.59 -63.71
C GLY A 23 -6.78 -14.49 -63.25
N GLY A 24 -6.50 -15.45 -62.38
CA GLY A 24 -7.54 -16.18 -61.65
C GLY A 24 -8.16 -15.27 -60.59
N PRO A 25 -9.38 -15.56 -60.12
CA PRO A 25 -9.90 -14.88 -58.92
C PRO A 25 -8.83 -14.96 -57.83
N THR A 26 -8.59 -13.85 -57.13
CA THR A 26 -7.74 -13.82 -55.94
C THR A 26 -8.02 -15.06 -55.11
N PRO A 27 -6.99 -15.83 -54.66
CA PRO A 27 -7.22 -16.98 -53.81
C PRO A 27 -8.16 -16.54 -52.69
N PRO A 28 -9.26 -17.27 -52.43
CA PRO A 28 -10.18 -16.89 -51.37
C PRO A 28 -9.35 -16.67 -50.10
N PRO A 29 -9.68 -15.65 -49.28
CA PRO A 29 -9.01 -15.44 -48.01
C PRO A 29 -8.87 -16.77 -47.28
N PRO A 30 -7.73 -17.05 -46.63
CA PRO A 30 -7.57 -18.26 -45.83
C PRO A 30 -8.79 -18.43 -44.94
N ALA A 31 -9.38 -19.63 -44.93
CA ALA A 31 -10.50 -19.91 -44.04
C ALA A 31 -10.06 -19.63 -42.60
N ALA A 32 -10.90 -18.92 -41.84
CA ALA A 32 -10.61 -18.62 -40.44
C ALA A 32 -10.31 -19.94 -39.68
N PRO A 33 -9.26 -20.00 -38.86
CA PRO A 33 -8.94 -21.19 -38.07
C PRO A 33 -10.01 -21.45 -37.01
N PHE A 34 -10.09 -22.68 -36.52
CA PHE A 34 -10.91 -23.03 -35.36
C PHE A 34 -10.04 -23.04 -34.10
N TYR A 35 -10.51 -22.37 -33.04
CA TYR A 35 -9.92 -22.42 -31.70
C TYR A 35 -11.00 -22.74 -30.65
N PRO A 36 -10.75 -23.69 -29.74
CA PRO A 36 -11.50 -23.82 -28.49
C PRO A 36 -11.47 -22.51 -27.70
N ILE A 37 -12.50 -22.26 -26.88
CA ILE A 37 -12.59 -21.01 -26.09
C ILE A 37 -11.35 -20.81 -25.20
N ALA A 38 -10.89 -21.85 -24.51
CA ALA A 38 -9.71 -21.78 -23.64
C ALA A 38 -8.40 -21.38 -24.34
N ASP A 39 -8.31 -21.54 -25.67
CA ASP A 39 -7.11 -21.15 -26.42
C ASP A 39 -7.13 -19.66 -26.83
N ILE A 40 -8.30 -19.01 -26.75
CA ILE A 40 -8.51 -17.60 -27.15
C ILE A 40 -8.93 -16.71 -25.98
N ASN A 41 -9.23 -17.27 -24.82
CA ASN A 41 -9.72 -16.58 -23.63
C ASN A 41 -8.62 -16.38 -22.56
N ASN A 42 -7.42 -15.98 -23.00
CA ASN A 42 -6.28 -15.75 -22.12
C ASN A 42 -5.88 -14.26 -22.16
N VAL A 43 -5.29 -13.79 -21.06
CA VAL A 43 -4.81 -12.42 -20.91
C VAL A 43 -3.33 -12.35 -20.50
N ASP A 44 -2.69 -11.23 -20.80
CA ASP A 44 -1.37 -10.90 -20.28
C ASP A 44 -1.42 -10.42 -18.81
N THR A 45 -0.26 -10.05 -18.24
CA THR A 45 -0.18 -9.58 -16.83
C THR A 45 -0.91 -8.27 -16.56
N ASN A 46 -1.30 -7.52 -17.59
CA ASN A 46 -2.08 -6.29 -17.46
C ASN A 46 -3.56 -6.52 -17.73
N GLY A 47 -4.01 -7.78 -17.83
CA GLY A 47 -5.38 -8.13 -18.18
C GLY A 47 -5.73 -7.82 -19.64
N VAL A 48 -4.75 -7.71 -20.55
CA VAL A 48 -5.03 -7.50 -21.99
C VAL A 48 -5.16 -8.85 -22.68
N ALA A 49 -6.25 -9.05 -23.43
CA ALA A 49 -6.47 -10.22 -24.26
C ALA A 49 -5.26 -10.55 -25.15
N ASP A 50 -4.71 -11.75 -25.03
CA ASP A 50 -3.56 -12.19 -25.84
C ASP A 50 -3.92 -12.44 -27.31
N SER A 51 -5.20 -12.73 -27.54
CA SER A 51 -5.82 -13.06 -28.81
C SER A 51 -6.53 -11.87 -29.45
N LEU A 52 -6.29 -10.65 -28.97
CA LEU A 52 -6.94 -9.45 -29.46
C LEU A 52 -6.77 -9.28 -31.00
N GLY A 53 -7.89 -9.07 -31.70
CA GLY A 53 -7.95 -8.94 -33.16
C GLY A 53 -7.89 -10.26 -33.94
N VAL A 54 -7.84 -11.42 -33.25
CA VAL A 54 -7.84 -12.73 -33.92
C VAL A 54 -9.24 -13.03 -34.48
N VAL A 55 -9.32 -13.24 -35.79
CA VAL A 55 -10.55 -13.74 -36.44
C VAL A 55 -10.53 -15.26 -36.49
N CYS A 56 -11.46 -15.91 -35.80
CA CYS A 56 -11.52 -17.37 -35.71
C CYS A 56 -12.95 -17.91 -35.70
N TRP A 57 -13.06 -19.22 -35.86
CA TRP A 57 -14.22 -19.99 -35.45
C TRP A 57 -14.01 -20.51 -34.03
N THR A 58 -15.04 -20.44 -33.22
CA THR A 58 -15.14 -21.16 -31.95
C THR A 58 -16.49 -21.86 -31.85
N LYS A 59 -16.67 -22.69 -30.84
CA LYS A 59 -17.95 -23.35 -30.57
C LYS A 59 -18.19 -23.40 -29.07
N GLY A 60 -19.46 -23.52 -28.70
CA GLY A 60 -19.83 -23.72 -27.31
C GLY A 60 -21.33 -23.84 -27.16
N VAL A 61 -21.78 -23.95 -25.92
CA VAL A 61 -23.19 -23.95 -25.53
C VAL A 61 -23.55 -22.58 -24.98
N VAL A 62 -24.71 -22.07 -25.35
CA VAL A 62 -25.23 -20.78 -24.89
C VAL A 62 -25.67 -20.91 -23.43
N ILE A 63 -25.20 -19.99 -22.59
CA ILE A 63 -25.63 -19.80 -21.21
C ILE A 63 -26.38 -18.47 -21.09
N GLY A 64 -27.51 -18.46 -20.37
CA GLY A 64 -28.25 -17.24 -20.06
C GLY A 64 -29.24 -16.77 -21.12
N VAL A 65 -29.54 -15.47 -21.13
CA VAL A 65 -30.39 -14.80 -22.15
C VAL A 65 -29.58 -13.81 -22.96
N ASN A 66 -30.19 -13.31 -24.05
CA ASN A 66 -29.73 -12.09 -24.68
C ASN A 66 -30.04 -10.89 -23.79
N ILE A 67 -29.02 -10.25 -23.22
CA ILE A 67 -29.15 -8.99 -22.45
C ILE A 67 -29.01 -7.75 -23.36
N ARG A 68 -29.20 -7.93 -24.67
CA ARG A 68 -29.16 -6.83 -25.63
C ARG A 68 -30.19 -7.01 -26.75
N PRO A 69 -31.46 -6.61 -26.56
CA PRO A 69 -32.56 -6.84 -27.52
C PRO A 69 -32.33 -6.27 -28.92
N SER A 70 -31.54 -5.20 -29.05
CA SER A 70 -31.21 -4.58 -30.34
C SER A 70 -30.08 -5.27 -31.10
N GLY A 71 -29.38 -6.23 -30.48
CA GLY A 71 -28.30 -7.00 -31.06
C GLY A 71 -28.11 -8.31 -30.32
N LEU A 72 -26.87 -8.61 -29.92
CA LEU A 72 -26.53 -9.82 -29.17
C LEU A 72 -25.60 -9.46 -28.00
N GLN A 73 -25.91 -9.98 -26.83
CA GLN A 73 -24.99 -10.08 -25.71
C GLN A 73 -25.37 -11.31 -24.87
N PHE A 74 -24.53 -12.33 -24.86
CA PHE A 74 -24.74 -13.58 -24.12
C PHE A 74 -23.41 -14.32 -23.97
N THR A 75 -23.37 -15.36 -23.14
CA THR A 75 -22.15 -16.13 -22.90
C THR A 75 -22.16 -17.44 -23.69
N LEU A 76 -21.04 -17.73 -24.36
CA LEU A 76 -20.78 -19.00 -25.02
C LEU A 76 -19.81 -19.80 -24.17
N TRP A 77 -20.09 -21.08 -23.92
CA TRP A 77 -19.31 -21.89 -23.00
C TRP A 77 -18.83 -23.22 -23.60
N GLU A 78 -17.54 -23.52 -23.44
CA GLU A 78 -16.89 -24.79 -23.74
C GLU A 78 -15.71 -24.99 -22.76
N ASN A 79 -15.98 -25.59 -21.59
CA ASN A 79 -15.08 -25.67 -20.43
C ASN A 79 -14.80 -24.31 -19.76
N GLU A 80 -14.62 -23.27 -20.56
CA GLU A 80 -14.52 -21.86 -20.18
C GLU A 80 -15.55 -21.06 -20.97
N GLY A 81 -15.88 -19.86 -20.48
CA GLY A 81 -16.82 -18.98 -21.14
C GLY A 81 -16.15 -17.85 -21.91
N ILE A 82 -16.85 -17.31 -22.90
CA ILE A 82 -16.49 -16.06 -23.55
C ILE A 82 -17.77 -15.26 -23.83
N ASN A 83 -17.71 -13.95 -23.65
CA ASN A 83 -18.81 -13.06 -23.99
C ASN A 83 -18.97 -12.96 -25.53
N VAL A 84 -20.20 -13.01 -26.04
CA VAL A 84 -20.52 -12.80 -27.45
C VAL A 84 -21.25 -11.48 -27.58
N PHE A 85 -20.67 -10.49 -28.25
CA PHE A 85 -21.24 -9.15 -28.33
C PHE A 85 -21.44 -8.65 -29.76
N SER A 86 -22.61 -8.08 -30.05
CA SER A 86 -22.87 -7.38 -31.31
C SER A 86 -23.89 -6.25 -31.14
N PHE A 87 -23.63 -5.13 -31.83
CA PHE A 87 -24.54 -3.99 -31.90
C PHE A 87 -25.85 -4.29 -32.65
N GLY A 88 -25.88 -5.33 -33.48
CA GLY A 88 -27.04 -5.72 -34.29
C GLY A 88 -27.23 -7.24 -34.36
N PRO A 89 -28.35 -7.72 -34.92
CA PRO A 89 -28.57 -9.15 -35.10
C PRO A 89 -27.55 -9.74 -36.08
N VAL A 90 -27.10 -10.97 -35.80
CA VAL A 90 -26.11 -11.69 -36.63
C VAL A 90 -26.71 -13.01 -37.09
N SER A 91 -26.57 -13.31 -38.39
CA SER A 91 -27.07 -14.53 -39.04
C SER A 91 -28.55 -14.87 -38.80
N GLY A 92 -29.37 -13.90 -38.37
CA GLY A 92 -30.77 -14.13 -37.98
C GLY A 92 -30.93 -15.04 -36.76
N TYR A 93 -29.88 -15.21 -35.96
CA TYR A 93 -29.90 -16.04 -34.76
C TYR A 93 -30.66 -15.34 -33.63
N THR A 94 -31.48 -16.12 -32.92
CA THR A 94 -32.18 -15.70 -31.70
C THR A 94 -31.59 -16.51 -30.55
N VAL A 95 -30.99 -15.82 -29.57
CA VAL A 95 -30.34 -16.45 -28.43
C VAL A 95 -31.31 -17.37 -27.69
N THR A 96 -30.98 -18.66 -27.65
CA THR A 96 -31.71 -19.67 -26.92
C THR A 96 -30.72 -20.44 -26.06
N GLU A 97 -30.94 -20.45 -24.75
CA GLU A 97 -30.10 -21.18 -23.81
C GLU A 97 -30.05 -22.68 -24.14
N GLY A 98 -28.86 -23.26 -24.04
CA GLY A 98 -28.62 -24.65 -24.41
C GLY A 98 -28.47 -24.89 -25.93
N ASP A 99 -28.53 -23.86 -26.78
CA ASP A 99 -28.10 -24.01 -28.17
C ASP A 99 -26.58 -24.22 -28.24
N SER A 100 -26.14 -25.22 -29.01
CA SER A 100 -24.73 -25.35 -29.37
C SER A 100 -24.48 -24.58 -30.65
N LEU A 101 -23.59 -23.61 -30.58
CA LEU A 101 -23.27 -22.73 -31.69
C LEU A 101 -21.86 -23.01 -32.21
N MET A 102 -21.69 -22.76 -33.50
CA MET A 102 -20.39 -22.48 -34.10
C MET A 102 -20.39 -21.02 -34.53
N VAL A 103 -19.49 -20.24 -33.92
CA VAL A 103 -19.44 -18.78 -34.05
C VAL A 103 -18.15 -18.40 -34.75
N ARG A 104 -18.25 -17.57 -35.78
CA ARG A 104 -17.11 -16.88 -36.38
C ARG A 104 -17.14 -15.43 -35.97
N GLY A 105 -16.00 -14.92 -35.52
CA GLY A 105 -15.88 -13.53 -35.12
C GLY A 105 -14.44 -13.12 -34.88
N GLU A 106 -14.28 -11.84 -34.56
CA GLU A 106 -13.03 -11.24 -34.10
C GLU A 106 -13.01 -11.20 -32.58
N ILE A 107 -11.92 -11.58 -31.95
CA ILE A 107 -11.72 -11.41 -30.51
C ILE A 107 -11.43 -9.94 -30.23
N ASP A 108 -12.20 -9.34 -29.33
CA ASP A 108 -12.09 -7.96 -28.89
C ASP A 108 -12.06 -7.91 -27.36
N GLN A 109 -11.86 -6.72 -26.81
CA GLN A 109 -11.91 -6.48 -25.38
C GLN A 109 -12.56 -5.12 -25.10
N PHE A 110 -13.54 -5.11 -24.19
CA PHE A 110 -14.24 -3.90 -23.81
C PHE A 110 -14.25 -3.71 -22.29
N ASN A 111 -13.58 -2.64 -21.83
CA ASN A 111 -13.38 -2.36 -20.40
C ASN A 111 -12.89 -3.60 -19.64
N GLY A 112 -11.87 -4.25 -20.21
CA GLY A 112 -11.25 -5.44 -19.67
C GLY A 112 -11.97 -6.76 -19.99
N LEU A 113 -13.30 -6.76 -20.18
CA LEU A 113 -14.06 -7.96 -20.57
C LEU A 113 -13.64 -8.45 -21.96
N GLN A 114 -13.14 -9.68 -22.04
CA GLN A 114 -12.83 -10.33 -23.31
C GLN A 114 -14.10 -10.83 -24.00
N GLU A 115 -14.21 -10.55 -25.30
CA GLU A 115 -15.40 -10.88 -26.07
C GLU A 115 -15.09 -11.33 -27.51
N ILE A 116 -16.01 -12.05 -28.12
CA ILE A 116 -16.02 -12.32 -29.55
C ILE A 116 -17.11 -11.50 -30.23
N ILE A 117 -16.73 -10.72 -31.24
CA ILE A 117 -17.62 -9.95 -32.11
C ILE A 117 -18.02 -10.83 -33.29
N PRO A 118 -19.23 -11.41 -33.29
CA PRO A 118 -19.59 -12.41 -34.28
C PRO A 118 -19.95 -11.76 -35.62
N ASP A 119 -19.44 -12.33 -36.71
CA ASP A 119 -19.91 -12.04 -38.07
C ASP A 119 -20.81 -13.15 -38.64
N SER A 120 -20.66 -14.37 -38.12
CA SER A 120 -21.43 -15.54 -38.56
C SER A 120 -21.74 -16.45 -37.38
N ILE A 121 -22.98 -16.87 -37.25
CA ILE A 121 -23.43 -17.82 -36.23
C ILE A 121 -24.15 -18.98 -36.92
N MET A 122 -23.79 -20.20 -36.56
CA MET A 122 -24.47 -21.43 -36.98
C MET A 122 -24.93 -22.20 -35.76
N VAL A 123 -26.23 -22.52 -35.71
CA VAL A 123 -26.77 -23.43 -34.69
C VAL A 123 -26.48 -24.86 -35.13
N LEU A 124 -25.73 -25.61 -34.32
CA LEU A 124 -25.39 -27.01 -34.57
C LEU A 124 -26.52 -27.93 -34.09
N ASN A 125 -27.03 -27.67 -32.89
CA ASN A 125 -28.19 -28.32 -32.29
C ASN A 125 -28.71 -27.49 -31.10
N SER A 126 -29.85 -27.89 -30.54
CA SER A 126 -30.56 -27.16 -29.47
C SER A 126 -30.91 -28.07 -28.29
N GLY A 127 -31.12 -27.46 -27.11
CA GLY A 127 -31.56 -28.15 -25.91
C GLY A 127 -30.47 -28.98 -25.22
N ASN A 128 -29.21 -28.57 -25.35
CA ASN A 128 -28.10 -29.18 -24.63
C ASN A 128 -28.15 -28.80 -23.14
N PRO A 129 -27.65 -29.66 -22.24
CA PRO A 129 -27.46 -29.28 -20.85
C PRO A 129 -26.42 -28.16 -20.73
N ILE A 130 -26.68 -27.22 -19.83
CA ILE A 130 -25.70 -26.21 -19.39
C ILE A 130 -24.85 -26.75 -18.23
N PRO A 131 -23.63 -26.24 -18.02
CA PRO A 131 -22.79 -26.65 -16.88
C PRO A 131 -23.47 -26.35 -15.54
N SER A 132 -23.07 -27.08 -14.50
CA SER A 132 -23.40 -26.68 -13.12
C SER A 132 -22.53 -25.49 -12.72
N PRO A 133 -23.07 -24.50 -12.00
CA PRO A 133 -22.31 -23.31 -11.66
C PRO A 133 -21.17 -23.65 -10.68
N ARG A 134 -19.99 -23.06 -10.89
CA ARG A 134 -18.82 -23.19 -10.01
C ARG A 134 -19.04 -22.37 -8.74
N LEU A 135 -18.91 -23.00 -7.57
CA LEU A 135 -18.98 -22.29 -6.29
C LEU A 135 -17.71 -21.45 -6.09
N VAL A 136 -17.87 -20.14 -5.89
CA VAL A 136 -16.79 -19.19 -5.64
C VAL A 136 -17.13 -18.26 -4.49
N SER A 137 -16.11 -17.65 -3.90
CA SER A 137 -16.24 -16.65 -2.82
C SER A 137 -15.63 -15.30 -3.16
N MET A 138 -14.97 -15.18 -4.32
CA MET A 138 -14.34 -13.95 -4.82
C MET A 138 -14.55 -13.88 -6.34
N LEU A 139 -14.39 -12.68 -6.90
CA LEU A 139 -14.41 -12.46 -8.35
C LEU A 139 -13.04 -11.95 -8.79
N ASP A 140 -12.48 -12.62 -9.78
CA ASP A 140 -11.20 -12.32 -10.41
C ASP A 140 -11.22 -12.76 -11.88
N GLU A 141 -10.08 -12.69 -12.56
CA GLU A 141 -9.93 -13.10 -13.96
C GLU A 141 -10.41 -14.54 -14.19
N SER A 142 -10.22 -15.46 -13.22
CA SER A 142 -10.67 -16.85 -13.35
C SER A 142 -12.19 -17.00 -13.37
N THR A 143 -12.92 -15.97 -12.96
CA THR A 143 -14.38 -15.94 -12.95
C THR A 143 -14.98 -15.22 -14.16
N GLU A 144 -14.16 -14.55 -14.98
CA GLU A 144 -14.65 -13.85 -16.17
C GLU A 144 -15.33 -14.83 -17.14
N SER A 145 -16.55 -14.49 -17.56
CA SER A 145 -17.41 -15.31 -18.43
C SER A 145 -17.73 -16.73 -17.92
N ASP A 146 -17.27 -17.12 -16.73
CA ASP A 146 -17.56 -18.41 -16.12
C ASP A 146 -18.97 -18.43 -15.51
N TYR A 147 -19.59 -19.61 -15.47
CA TYR A 147 -20.90 -19.78 -14.83
C TYR A 147 -20.69 -20.12 -13.36
N ILE A 148 -21.00 -19.15 -12.49
CA ILE A 148 -20.58 -19.16 -11.08
C ILE A 148 -21.77 -19.06 -10.13
N ARG A 149 -21.54 -19.50 -8.89
CA ARG A 149 -22.47 -19.39 -7.76
C ARG A 149 -21.73 -18.83 -6.55
N ILE A 150 -22.33 -17.84 -5.89
CA ILE A 150 -21.86 -17.28 -4.62
C ILE A 150 -22.98 -17.48 -3.60
N GLU A 151 -22.65 -17.89 -2.38
CA GLU A 151 -23.63 -18.20 -1.34
C GLU A 151 -23.53 -17.24 -0.15
N ASN A 152 -24.66 -17.09 0.56
CA ASN A 152 -24.77 -16.38 1.84
C ASN A 152 -24.23 -14.94 1.80
N VAL A 153 -24.86 -14.10 0.99
CA VAL A 153 -24.43 -12.71 0.79
C VAL A 153 -25.41 -11.71 1.40
N LEU A 154 -24.92 -10.52 1.71
CA LEU A 154 -25.70 -9.41 2.23
C LEU A 154 -25.59 -8.21 1.29
N ILE A 155 -26.72 -7.65 0.85
CA ILE A 155 -26.74 -6.44 0.03
C ILE A 155 -26.32 -5.23 0.87
N THR A 156 -25.24 -4.56 0.49
CA THR A 156 -24.66 -3.41 1.20
C THR A 156 -24.90 -2.08 0.49
N ALA A 157 -25.09 -2.08 -0.84
CA ALA A 157 -25.47 -0.89 -1.58
C ALA A 157 -26.35 -1.22 -2.79
N VAL A 158 -27.13 -0.23 -3.22
CA VAL A 158 -27.97 -0.29 -4.43
C VAL A 158 -27.62 0.93 -5.29
N ASN A 159 -27.04 0.66 -6.46
CA ASN A 159 -26.44 1.65 -7.35
C ASN A 159 -27.09 1.58 -8.76
N PRO A 160 -28.25 2.24 -8.98
CA PRO A 160 -28.91 2.23 -10.29
C PRO A 160 -28.05 2.85 -11.39
N THR A 161 -28.01 2.23 -12.56
CA THR A 161 -27.20 2.69 -13.71
C THR A 161 -28.02 3.47 -14.75
N GLY A 162 -29.17 3.99 -14.33
CA GLY A 162 -30.12 4.67 -15.22
C GLY A 162 -31.02 3.67 -15.94
N THR A 163 -30.93 3.60 -17.27
CA THR A 163 -31.78 2.74 -18.10
C THR A 163 -31.17 1.39 -18.45
N SER A 164 -29.97 1.07 -17.94
CA SER A 164 -29.21 -0.13 -18.31
C SER A 164 -29.20 -1.21 -17.21
N GLY A 165 -30.03 -1.03 -16.16
CA GLY A 165 -30.09 -1.92 -15.00
C GLY A 165 -29.52 -1.32 -13.72
N THR A 166 -29.19 -2.18 -12.76
CA THR A 166 -28.76 -1.81 -11.40
C THR A 166 -27.56 -2.62 -10.95
N ASN A 167 -26.57 -1.94 -10.37
CA ASN A 167 -25.47 -2.59 -9.65
C ASN A 167 -25.84 -2.73 -8.17
N TYR A 168 -25.63 -3.91 -7.61
CA TYR A 168 -25.80 -4.20 -6.20
C TYR A 168 -24.47 -4.59 -5.61
N ASP A 169 -23.99 -3.82 -4.63
CA ASP A 169 -22.81 -4.23 -3.88
C ASP A 169 -23.27 -5.21 -2.80
N PHE A 170 -22.58 -6.34 -2.66
CA PHE A 170 -22.90 -7.35 -1.67
C PHE A 170 -21.65 -7.81 -0.92
N ALA A 171 -21.79 -8.00 0.38
CA ALA A 171 -20.74 -8.53 1.24
C ALA A 171 -20.77 -10.06 1.25
N THR A 172 -19.58 -10.63 1.10
CA THR A 172 -19.24 -12.03 1.42
C THR A 172 -18.46 -12.08 2.73
N ALA A 173 -18.02 -13.27 3.14
CA ALA A 173 -17.14 -13.43 4.31
C ALA A 173 -15.78 -12.71 4.18
N THR A 174 -15.32 -12.45 2.97
CA THR A 174 -13.97 -12.00 2.69
C THR A 174 -13.92 -10.64 2.00
N ASP A 175 -14.95 -10.27 1.24
CA ASP A 175 -14.92 -9.08 0.38
C ASP A 175 -16.31 -8.50 0.08
N THR A 176 -16.36 -7.28 -0.46
CA THR A 176 -17.54 -6.67 -1.08
C THR A 176 -17.43 -6.80 -2.60
N LEU A 177 -18.38 -7.52 -3.19
CA LEU A 177 -18.41 -7.81 -4.63
C LEU A 177 -19.60 -7.10 -5.28
N VAL A 178 -19.62 -7.07 -6.61
CA VAL A 178 -20.68 -6.40 -7.39
C VAL A 178 -21.51 -7.43 -8.16
N MET A 179 -22.82 -7.36 -7.99
CA MET A 179 -23.81 -8.04 -8.84
C MET A 179 -24.43 -7.01 -9.77
N ARG A 180 -24.42 -7.28 -11.07
CA ARG A 180 -25.06 -6.43 -12.06
C ARG A 180 -26.33 -7.08 -12.59
N VAL A 181 -27.47 -6.46 -12.29
CA VAL A 181 -28.77 -6.86 -12.82
C VAL A 181 -29.09 -5.99 -14.03
N ASP A 182 -29.21 -6.63 -15.19
CA ASP A 182 -29.55 -5.95 -16.44
C ASP A 182 -31.08 -5.82 -16.60
N ASN A 183 -31.55 -4.68 -17.13
CA ASN A 183 -32.97 -4.38 -17.31
C ASN A 183 -33.66 -5.26 -18.37
N ASP A 184 -32.89 -5.98 -19.18
CA ASP A 184 -33.39 -6.91 -20.18
C ASP A 184 -33.55 -8.35 -19.63
N THR A 185 -33.38 -8.54 -18.32
CA THR A 185 -33.60 -9.81 -17.61
C THR A 185 -34.89 -9.78 -16.79
N ASP A 186 -35.49 -10.96 -16.54
CA ASP A 186 -36.65 -11.06 -15.64
C ASP A 186 -36.29 -10.86 -14.15
N VAL A 187 -34.99 -10.74 -13.83
CA VAL A 187 -34.48 -10.37 -12.50
C VAL A 187 -34.93 -8.96 -12.13
N ASP A 188 -34.72 -7.98 -13.01
CA ASP A 188 -35.09 -6.58 -12.79
C ASP A 188 -36.61 -6.41 -12.66
N ASP A 189 -37.37 -7.17 -13.45
CA ASP A 189 -38.83 -7.16 -13.44
C ASP A 189 -39.44 -7.79 -12.16
N SER A 190 -38.78 -8.81 -11.61
CA SER A 190 -39.37 -9.71 -10.62
C SER A 190 -38.77 -9.57 -9.22
N LEU A 191 -37.62 -8.91 -9.08
CA LEU A 191 -36.90 -8.80 -7.83
C LEU A 191 -36.55 -7.34 -7.50
N THR A 192 -36.84 -6.92 -6.28
CA THR A 192 -36.35 -5.65 -5.73
C THR A 192 -35.53 -5.96 -4.50
N LEU A 193 -34.24 -5.66 -4.55
CA LEU A 193 -33.31 -5.82 -3.44
C LEU A 193 -33.03 -4.47 -2.77
N ASN A 194 -32.94 -4.48 -1.45
CA ASN A 194 -32.65 -3.34 -0.60
C ASN A 194 -31.38 -3.59 0.20
N VAL A 195 -30.73 -2.51 0.64
CA VAL A 195 -29.63 -2.61 1.60
C VAL A 195 -30.11 -3.35 2.86
N GLY A 196 -29.37 -4.38 3.25
CA GLY A 196 -29.69 -5.26 4.36
C GLY A 196 -30.42 -6.56 3.97
N ASP A 197 -30.83 -6.71 2.70
CA ASP A 197 -31.40 -7.96 2.22
C ASP A 197 -30.32 -9.05 2.14
N SER A 198 -30.64 -10.26 2.61
CA SER A 198 -29.75 -11.41 2.54
C SER A 198 -30.18 -12.36 1.43
N LEU A 199 -29.19 -12.81 0.65
CA LEU A 199 -29.40 -13.77 -0.43
C LEU A 199 -28.70 -15.08 -0.08
N CYS A 200 -29.41 -16.19 -0.27
CA CYS A 200 -28.89 -17.52 0.03
C CYS A 200 -27.88 -17.93 -1.02
N TYR A 201 -28.16 -17.58 -2.26
CA TYR A 201 -27.20 -17.64 -3.35
C TYR A 201 -27.52 -16.61 -4.43
N ILE A 202 -26.48 -16.28 -5.19
CA ILE A 202 -26.54 -15.65 -6.51
C ILE A 202 -25.87 -16.63 -7.48
N VAL A 203 -26.51 -16.91 -8.60
CA VAL A 203 -25.95 -17.62 -9.75
C VAL A 203 -25.86 -16.63 -10.92
N GLY A 204 -24.87 -16.78 -11.78
CA GLY A 204 -24.74 -15.88 -12.93
C GLY A 204 -23.46 -16.13 -13.70
N THR A 205 -23.29 -15.37 -14.77
CA THR A 205 -22.03 -15.35 -15.53
C THR A 205 -21.14 -14.25 -14.97
N GLY A 206 -19.86 -14.52 -14.77
CA GLY A 206 -18.91 -13.46 -14.40
C GLY A 206 -18.62 -12.51 -15.56
N GLY A 207 -18.14 -11.31 -15.25
CA GLY A 207 -17.66 -10.34 -16.23
C GLY A 207 -16.81 -9.26 -15.58
N GLN A 208 -16.32 -8.32 -16.39
CA GLN A 208 -15.45 -7.24 -15.93
C GLN A 208 -15.90 -5.89 -16.49
N PHE A 209 -15.61 -4.81 -15.75
CA PHE A 209 -15.85 -3.45 -16.20
C PHE A 209 -14.76 -2.51 -15.65
N ASP A 210 -13.55 -2.67 -16.15
CA ASP A 210 -12.40 -1.81 -15.86
C ASP A 210 -12.02 -0.97 -17.08
N GLY A 211 -12.22 0.35 -16.99
CA GLY A 211 -11.90 1.27 -18.08
C GLY A 211 -10.41 1.63 -18.21
N SER A 212 -9.54 1.14 -17.31
CA SER A 212 -8.16 1.60 -17.20
C SER A 212 -7.16 0.45 -17.11
N ASN A 213 -6.17 0.43 -17.99
CA ASN A 213 -5.06 -0.54 -17.90
C ASN A 213 -4.19 -0.26 -16.65
N PRO A 214 -3.80 -1.28 -15.84
CA PRO A 214 -4.07 -2.71 -16.03
C PRO A 214 -5.53 -3.10 -15.68
N TYR A 215 -6.13 -3.94 -16.53
CA TYR A 215 -7.50 -4.43 -16.42
C TYR A 215 -7.60 -5.59 -15.42
N THR A 216 -7.38 -5.28 -14.14
CA THR A 216 -7.32 -6.30 -13.08
C THR A 216 -8.33 -6.05 -11.97
N SER A 217 -9.34 -5.19 -12.22
CA SER A 217 -10.35 -4.81 -11.25
C SER A 217 -11.75 -4.79 -11.87
N GLY A 218 -12.77 -4.37 -11.11
CA GLY A 218 -14.12 -4.16 -11.65
C GLY A 218 -14.89 -5.43 -12.03
N TYR A 219 -14.50 -6.60 -11.50
CA TYR A 219 -15.21 -7.87 -11.72
C TYR A 219 -16.61 -7.87 -11.11
N GLN A 220 -17.55 -8.54 -11.79
CA GLN A 220 -18.98 -8.53 -11.50
C GLN A 220 -19.60 -9.90 -11.77
N ILE A 221 -20.75 -10.18 -11.17
CA ILE A 221 -21.60 -11.32 -11.51
C ILE A 221 -22.93 -10.84 -12.15
N PHE A 222 -23.34 -11.49 -13.23
CA PHE A 222 -24.55 -11.19 -14.00
C PHE A 222 -25.59 -12.33 -13.85
N PRO A 223 -26.54 -12.24 -12.90
CA PRO A 223 -27.71 -13.10 -12.89
C PRO A 223 -28.58 -12.84 -14.12
N MET A 224 -29.10 -13.91 -14.71
CA MET A 224 -29.82 -13.88 -16.00
C MET A 224 -31.30 -14.27 -15.87
N ARG A 225 -31.66 -14.89 -14.74
CA ARG A 225 -33.02 -15.34 -14.40
C ARG A 225 -33.37 -14.95 -12.98
N TYR A 226 -34.64 -14.67 -12.71
CA TYR A 226 -35.14 -14.50 -11.33
C TYR A 226 -34.75 -15.67 -10.42
N SER A 227 -34.75 -16.90 -10.93
CA SER A 227 -34.35 -18.11 -10.19
C SER A 227 -32.87 -18.18 -9.82
N ASP A 228 -32.04 -17.34 -10.45
CA ASP A 228 -30.61 -17.26 -10.15
C ASP A 228 -30.34 -16.59 -8.80
N ILE A 229 -31.34 -15.91 -8.22
CA ILE A 229 -31.25 -15.28 -6.92
C ILE A 229 -32.25 -15.92 -5.97
N ASP A 230 -31.77 -16.41 -4.83
CA ASP A 230 -32.62 -16.92 -3.76
C ASP A 230 -32.60 -15.97 -2.56
N THR A 231 -33.79 -15.51 -2.17
CA THR A 231 -34.04 -14.64 -1.01
C THR A 231 -34.73 -15.37 0.15
N ALA A 232 -34.97 -16.68 0.03
CA ALA A 232 -35.85 -17.43 0.93
C ALA A 232 -35.22 -17.83 2.28
N CYS A 233 -33.94 -17.54 2.52
CA CYS A 233 -33.21 -17.98 3.71
C CYS A 233 -33.74 -17.34 5.01
N GLY A 234 -34.46 -16.22 4.92
CA GLY A 234 -35.19 -15.62 6.05
C GLY A 234 -34.29 -15.09 7.18
N THR A 235 -34.60 -13.87 7.66
CA THR A 235 -33.79 -13.06 8.59
C THR A 235 -32.37 -12.75 8.10
N PRO A 236 -31.78 -11.59 8.47
CA PRO A 236 -30.48 -11.21 7.93
C PRO A 236 -29.47 -12.30 8.27
N VAL A 237 -28.74 -12.80 7.27
CA VAL A 237 -27.43 -13.36 7.53
C VAL A 237 -26.72 -12.26 8.31
N PRO A 238 -26.31 -12.49 9.58
CA PRO A 238 -25.56 -11.48 10.32
C PRO A 238 -24.43 -11.02 9.42
N GLU A 239 -24.16 -9.71 9.36
CA GLU A 239 -23.03 -9.19 8.60
C GLU A 239 -21.84 -10.14 8.76
N PRO A 240 -21.23 -10.61 7.67
CA PRO A 240 -20.12 -11.52 7.77
C PRO A 240 -19.11 -10.93 8.75
N VAL A 241 -18.91 -11.63 9.86
CA VAL A 241 -18.12 -11.08 10.96
C VAL A 241 -16.69 -11.03 10.47
N ILE A 242 -16.21 -9.82 10.17
CA ILE A 242 -14.80 -9.60 9.87
C ILE A 242 -14.01 -10.13 11.06
N PRO A 243 -13.18 -11.17 10.87
CA PRO A 243 -12.54 -11.86 11.99
C PRO A 243 -11.54 -10.93 12.67
N MET A 244 -11.38 -11.12 13.97
CA MET A 244 -10.29 -10.48 14.71
C MET A 244 -9.11 -11.44 14.75
N TYR A 245 -7.97 -11.02 14.20
CA TYR A 245 -6.71 -11.75 14.26
C TYR A 245 -5.72 -11.05 15.20
N ALA A 246 -4.87 -11.84 15.87
CA ALA A 246 -3.69 -11.28 16.51
C ALA A 246 -2.68 -10.89 15.42
N ILE A 247 -1.79 -9.95 15.71
CA ILE A 247 -0.77 -9.52 14.74
C ILE A 247 0.09 -10.71 14.28
N ALA A 248 0.48 -11.59 15.21
CA ALA A 248 1.25 -12.82 14.95
C ALA A 248 0.58 -13.81 13.96
N ASP A 249 -0.74 -13.72 13.76
CA ASP A 249 -1.45 -14.59 12.83
C ASP A 249 -1.46 -14.03 11.39
N ILE A 250 -1.09 -12.76 11.21
CA ILE A 250 -1.24 -12.02 9.95
C ILE A 250 0.03 -11.31 9.48
N ASN A 251 1.16 -11.49 10.19
CA ASN A 251 2.45 -10.89 9.87
C ASN A 251 3.49 -11.93 9.44
N ASN A 252 3.05 -13.10 8.95
CA ASN A 252 3.95 -14.14 8.48
C ASN A 252 4.28 -13.96 6.99
N VAL A 253 5.48 -14.39 6.60
CA VAL A 253 5.94 -14.37 5.21
C VAL A 253 6.32 -15.77 4.70
N ASP A 254 6.24 -15.95 3.39
CA ASP A 254 6.78 -17.12 2.71
C ASP A 254 8.32 -17.04 2.52
N SER A 255 8.90 -18.00 1.79
CA SER A 255 10.35 -18.05 1.56
C SER A 255 10.89 -16.92 0.69
N ASP A 256 10.03 -16.25 -0.08
CA ASP A 256 10.39 -15.12 -0.93
C ASP A 256 10.11 -13.77 -0.23
N GLY A 257 9.74 -13.82 1.05
CA GLY A 257 9.41 -12.64 1.85
C GLY A 257 8.06 -12.04 1.50
N VAL A 258 7.16 -12.77 0.83
CA VAL A 258 5.80 -12.30 0.51
C VAL A 258 4.88 -12.60 1.68
N ALA A 259 4.07 -11.62 2.09
CA ALA A 259 3.08 -11.80 3.16
C ALA A 259 2.11 -12.95 2.83
N ASP A 260 1.98 -13.93 3.73
CA ASP A 260 1.07 -15.06 3.53
C ASP A 260 -0.42 -14.66 3.63
N SER A 261 -0.66 -13.54 4.31
CA SER A 261 -1.96 -12.96 4.60
C SER A 261 -2.27 -11.77 3.70
N LEU A 262 -1.56 -11.63 2.57
CA LEU A 262 -1.77 -10.53 1.63
C LEU A 262 -3.23 -10.49 1.14
N GLY A 263 -3.87 -9.32 1.25
CA GLY A 263 -5.27 -9.13 0.87
C GLY A 263 -6.29 -9.56 1.93
N VAL A 264 -5.86 -10.13 3.06
CA VAL A 264 -6.78 -10.51 4.14
C VAL A 264 -7.36 -9.26 4.80
N ARG A 265 -8.69 -9.14 4.76
CA ARG A 265 -9.44 -8.12 5.49
C ARG A 265 -9.78 -8.60 6.89
N CYS A 266 -9.35 -7.88 7.91
CA CYS A 266 -9.55 -8.29 9.30
C CYS A 266 -9.68 -7.11 10.25
N TRP A 267 -10.12 -7.41 11.47
CA TRP A 267 -9.82 -6.59 12.63
C TRP A 267 -8.50 -7.06 13.25
N THR A 268 -7.67 -6.13 13.67
CA THR A 268 -6.55 -6.39 14.58
C THR A 268 -6.52 -5.32 15.66
N LYS A 269 -5.70 -5.52 16.68
CA LYS A 269 -5.47 -4.53 17.74
C LYS A 269 -3.99 -4.52 18.11
N GLY A 270 -3.54 -3.39 18.63
CA GLY A 270 -2.19 -3.27 19.13
C GLY A 270 -1.97 -1.94 19.84
N ILE A 271 -0.79 -1.83 20.44
CA ILE A 271 -0.30 -0.61 21.06
C ILE A 271 0.50 0.17 20.02
N VAL A 272 0.19 1.45 19.86
CA VAL A 272 0.91 2.35 18.94
C VAL A 272 2.34 2.55 19.41
N LEU A 273 3.28 2.35 18.49
CA LEU A 273 4.71 2.64 18.65
C LEU A 273 5.10 3.86 17.80
N GLY A 274 5.86 4.77 18.40
CA GLY A 274 6.39 5.95 17.73
C GLY A 274 5.34 6.99 17.38
N VAL A 275 5.68 7.81 16.38
CA VAL A 275 4.88 8.95 15.92
C VAL A 275 4.32 8.71 14.52
N ASN A 276 3.42 9.58 14.06
CA ASN A 276 2.94 9.54 12.68
C ASN A 276 4.02 10.10 11.72
N LEU A 277 4.60 9.25 10.90
CA LEU A 277 5.61 9.59 9.88
C LEU A 277 4.98 10.16 8.58
N ARG A 278 3.68 10.48 8.61
CA ARG A 278 2.97 10.97 7.43
C ARG A 278 1.86 11.96 7.78
N PRO A 279 2.14 13.28 7.85
CA PRO A 279 1.15 14.28 8.25
C PRO A 279 -0.10 14.37 7.37
N SER A 280 0.03 14.04 6.08
CA SER A 280 -1.08 14.06 5.12
C SER A 280 -1.93 12.78 5.15
N GLY A 281 -1.54 11.77 5.92
CA GLY A 281 -2.24 10.50 6.08
C GLY A 281 -1.88 9.81 7.40
N LEU A 282 -1.58 8.51 7.33
CA LEU A 282 -1.10 7.74 8.48
C LEU A 282 0.09 6.88 8.06
N GLN A 283 1.14 6.90 8.85
CA GLN A 283 2.26 5.95 8.77
C GLN A 283 2.85 5.77 10.17
N PHE A 284 2.59 4.62 10.79
CA PHE A 284 3.09 4.30 12.14
C PHE A 284 3.05 2.77 12.34
N THR A 285 3.48 2.28 13.51
CA THR A 285 3.49 0.84 13.82
C THR A 285 2.59 0.54 15.00
N ILE A 286 1.95 -0.63 15.01
CA ILE A 286 1.27 -1.16 16.21
C ILE A 286 1.91 -2.48 16.64
N TRP A 287 1.76 -2.79 17.92
CA TRP A 287 2.36 -3.95 18.56
C TRP A 287 1.39 -4.73 19.45
N ASP A 288 1.31 -6.05 19.27
CA ASP A 288 0.64 -7.01 20.14
C ASP A 288 1.36 -8.36 20.01
N VAL A 289 2.32 -8.61 20.91
CA VAL A 289 3.31 -9.70 20.85
C VAL A 289 4.31 -9.57 19.70
N GLU A 290 3.83 -9.15 18.52
CA GLU A 290 4.61 -8.83 17.32
C GLU A 290 4.11 -7.52 16.71
N GLY A 291 4.84 -6.98 15.73
CA GLY A 291 4.58 -5.67 15.14
C GLY A 291 4.02 -5.76 13.72
N ILE A 292 3.26 -4.75 13.32
CA ILE A 292 2.87 -4.53 11.92
C ILE A 292 2.76 -3.03 11.61
N GLY A 293 3.15 -2.65 10.41
CA GLY A 293 2.98 -1.29 9.91
C GLY A 293 1.50 -0.91 9.71
N VAL A 294 1.20 0.37 9.77
CA VAL A 294 -0.11 0.93 9.41
C VAL A 294 0.13 2.05 8.42
N PHE A 295 -0.47 1.96 7.24
CA PHE A 295 -0.28 2.95 6.17
C PHE A 295 -1.60 3.40 5.56
N ASN A 296 -1.82 4.70 5.53
CA ASN A 296 -2.90 5.33 4.77
C ASN A 296 -2.37 6.56 4.01
N SER A 297 -2.63 6.61 2.71
CA SER A 297 -2.11 7.63 1.80
C SER A 297 -2.81 8.99 1.92
N SER A 298 -3.97 9.07 2.57
CA SER A 298 -4.62 10.36 2.81
C SER A 298 -5.61 10.32 3.98
N GLY A 299 -5.62 11.40 4.77
CA GLY A 299 -6.52 11.54 5.91
C GLY A 299 -6.16 10.62 7.08
N ASN A 300 -6.86 10.81 8.21
CA ASN A 300 -6.51 10.19 9.48
C ASN A 300 -7.59 9.26 10.04
N LEU A 301 -8.68 9.04 9.29
CA LEU A 301 -9.82 8.20 9.70
C LEU A 301 -10.42 8.60 11.06
N GLY A 302 -10.29 9.89 11.44
CA GLY A 302 -10.75 10.39 12.73
C GLY A 302 -9.86 10.04 13.93
N TYR A 303 -8.69 9.43 13.71
CA TYR A 303 -7.71 9.08 14.75
C TYR A 303 -6.46 9.97 14.66
N THR A 304 -5.92 10.35 15.82
CA THR A 304 -4.65 11.08 15.91
C THR A 304 -3.65 10.18 16.62
N VAL A 305 -2.57 9.82 15.93
CA VAL A 305 -1.55 8.89 16.44
C VAL A 305 -0.92 9.45 17.71
N MET A 306 -0.91 8.63 18.76
CA MET A 306 -0.24 8.90 20.02
C MET A 306 0.42 7.62 20.52
N GLU A 307 1.72 7.65 20.76
CA GLU A 307 2.47 6.51 21.30
C GLU A 307 1.84 6.02 22.61
N GLY A 308 1.69 4.70 22.75
CA GLY A 308 1.05 4.07 23.91
C GLY A 308 -0.48 4.02 23.85
N ASP A 309 -1.13 4.53 22.80
CA ASP A 309 -2.55 4.24 22.57
C ASP A 309 -2.75 2.76 22.22
N SER A 310 -3.78 2.14 22.80
CA SER A 310 -4.29 0.84 22.33
C SER A 310 -5.43 1.10 21.37
N ILE A 311 -5.27 0.64 20.14
CA ILE A 311 -6.25 0.84 19.07
C ILE A 311 -6.69 -0.49 18.48
N MET A 312 -7.88 -0.48 17.92
CA MET A 312 -8.43 -1.57 17.11
C MET A 312 -8.59 -1.05 15.68
N ILE A 313 -8.01 -1.77 14.72
CA ILE A 313 -7.97 -1.40 13.30
C ILE A 313 -8.77 -2.42 12.52
N ARG A 314 -9.68 -1.95 11.66
CA ARG A 314 -10.20 -2.75 10.55
C ARG A 314 -9.50 -2.30 9.29
N GLY A 315 -8.98 -3.24 8.52
CA GLY A 315 -8.32 -2.95 7.27
C GLY A 315 -7.92 -4.21 6.52
N THR A 316 -7.16 -4.01 5.45
CA THR A 316 -6.64 -5.08 4.61
C THR A 316 -5.13 -5.17 4.78
N VAL A 317 -4.62 -6.39 4.97
CA VAL A 317 -3.18 -6.67 5.01
C VAL A 317 -2.58 -6.43 3.63
N GLY A 318 -1.51 -5.65 3.60
CA GLY A 318 -0.76 -5.28 2.42
C GLY A 318 0.73 -5.40 2.67
N GLN A 319 1.51 -5.19 1.62
CA GLN A 319 2.96 -5.18 1.68
C GLN A 319 3.49 -4.06 0.80
N PHE A 320 4.53 -3.37 1.25
CA PHE A 320 5.18 -2.32 0.47
C PHE A 320 6.69 -2.37 0.63
N ASN A 321 7.38 -2.67 -0.48
CA ASN A 321 8.83 -2.88 -0.50
C ASN A 321 9.28 -3.84 0.61
N GLY A 322 8.60 -4.98 0.67
CA GLY A 322 8.82 -6.02 1.67
C GLY A 322 8.15 -5.77 3.03
N LEU A 323 8.02 -4.52 3.47
CA LEU A 323 7.39 -4.21 4.77
C LEU A 323 5.91 -4.60 4.81
N GLN A 324 5.53 -5.45 5.75
CA GLN A 324 4.13 -5.79 5.99
C GLN A 324 3.39 -4.66 6.71
N GLN A 325 2.20 -4.34 6.21
CA GLN A 325 1.41 -3.23 6.74
C GLN A 325 -0.09 -3.44 6.56
N ILE A 326 -0.90 -2.80 7.39
CA ILE A 326 -2.35 -2.76 7.23
C ILE A 326 -2.74 -1.44 6.57
N GLY A 327 -3.55 -1.53 5.51
CA GLY A 327 -4.30 -0.40 4.96
C GLY A 327 -5.60 -0.23 5.73
N PRO A 328 -5.71 0.74 6.66
CA PRO A 328 -6.85 0.84 7.55
C PRO A 328 -8.07 1.46 6.84
N ASP A 329 -9.25 0.88 7.06
CA ASP A 329 -10.55 1.45 6.71
C ASP A 329 -11.15 2.24 7.89
N SER A 330 -10.91 1.77 9.11
CA SER A 330 -11.40 2.38 10.34
C SER A 330 -10.46 2.09 11.50
N ILE A 331 -10.27 3.09 12.36
CA ILE A 331 -9.47 2.99 13.58
C ILE A 331 -10.36 3.37 14.76
N VAL A 332 -10.34 2.55 15.80
CA VAL A 332 -11.05 2.79 17.06
C VAL A 332 -10.04 2.87 18.18
N LEU A 333 -9.98 4.02 18.87
CA LEU A 333 -9.21 4.15 20.10
C LEU A 333 -9.90 3.38 21.23
N LEU A 334 -9.21 2.42 21.83
CA LEU A 334 -9.71 1.66 22.97
C LEU A 334 -9.38 2.36 24.29
N ASN A 335 -8.12 2.75 24.47
CA ASN A 335 -7.62 3.50 25.63
C ASN A 335 -6.21 4.04 25.34
N SER A 336 -5.70 4.92 26.22
CA SER A 336 -4.43 5.63 26.07
C SER A 336 -3.48 5.39 27.24
N GLY A 337 -2.17 5.60 27.02
CA GLY A 337 -1.14 5.56 28.06
C GLY A 337 -0.73 4.15 28.49
N ASN A 338 -0.80 3.18 27.57
CA ASN A 338 -0.32 1.82 27.79
C ASN A 338 1.20 1.77 27.86
N THR A 339 1.70 0.74 28.54
CA THR A 339 3.15 0.46 28.60
C THR A 339 3.61 -0.07 27.24
N LEU A 340 4.70 0.48 26.72
CA LEU A 340 5.33 0.03 25.48
C LEU A 340 5.99 -1.34 25.66
N PRO A 341 6.18 -2.12 24.58
CA PRO A 341 6.98 -3.33 24.63
C PRO A 341 8.40 -3.05 25.13
N ALA A 342 9.02 -4.06 25.75
CA ALA A 342 10.41 -3.98 26.12
C ALA A 342 11.29 -3.88 24.87
N VAL A 343 12.29 -3.00 24.90
CA VAL A 343 13.27 -2.86 23.83
C VAL A 343 14.14 -4.13 23.77
N THR A 344 14.28 -4.70 22.58
CA THR A 344 15.13 -5.88 22.36
C THR A 344 16.49 -5.48 21.79
N THR A 345 17.58 -5.76 22.51
CA THR A 345 18.93 -5.56 21.98
C THR A 345 19.26 -6.62 20.93
N VAL A 346 19.65 -6.19 19.74
CA VAL A 346 19.96 -7.07 18.60
C VAL A 346 21.36 -6.76 18.06
N THR A 347 21.89 -7.68 17.25
CA THR A 347 23.20 -7.51 16.57
C THR A 347 23.12 -7.65 15.06
N ALA A 348 21.94 -7.97 14.54
CA ALA A 348 21.62 -8.06 13.13
C ALA A 348 20.16 -7.62 12.93
N LEU A 349 19.83 -7.19 11.72
CA LEU A 349 18.46 -6.88 11.31
C LEU A 349 18.04 -7.90 10.25
N ASP A 350 16.90 -8.54 10.50
CA ASP A 350 16.26 -9.52 9.62
C ASP A 350 14.73 -9.47 9.82
N GLU A 351 14.01 -10.42 9.22
CA GLU A 351 12.55 -10.52 9.32
C GLU A 351 12.04 -10.54 10.77
N SER A 352 12.79 -11.15 11.70
CA SER A 352 12.39 -11.21 13.10
C SER A 352 12.47 -9.86 13.83
N THR A 353 13.12 -8.87 13.22
CA THR A 353 13.25 -7.51 13.73
C THR A 353 12.30 -6.52 13.07
N GLU A 354 11.59 -6.92 12.00
CA GLU A 354 10.61 -6.07 11.33
C GLU A 354 9.50 -5.64 12.31
N SER A 355 9.12 -4.35 12.22
CA SER A 355 8.08 -3.72 13.05
C SER A 355 8.26 -3.87 14.56
N SER A 356 9.46 -4.24 15.01
CA SER A 356 9.78 -4.50 16.41
C SER A 356 10.55 -3.33 17.02
N LEU A 357 10.33 -3.07 18.32
CA LEU A 357 11.12 -2.09 19.05
C LEU A 357 12.46 -2.68 19.48
N ILE A 358 13.53 -2.24 18.81
CA ILE A 358 14.87 -2.83 18.90
C ILE A 358 15.93 -1.79 19.28
N MET A 359 17.08 -2.27 19.76
CA MET A 359 18.27 -1.46 20.05
C MET A 359 19.51 -2.12 19.47
N LEU A 360 20.32 -1.31 18.78
CA LEU A 360 21.68 -1.65 18.35
C LEU A 360 22.68 -0.88 19.23
N GLU A 361 23.79 -1.51 19.58
CA GLU A 361 24.85 -0.94 20.43
C GLU A 361 26.17 -0.85 19.65
N ASP A 362 27.08 -0.01 20.15
CA ASP A 362 28.48 0.12 19.69
C ASP A 362 28.60 0.36 18.17
N LEU A 363 27.89 1.39 17.69
CA LEU A 363 27.79 1.73 16.28
C LEU A 363 28.81 2.80 15.87
N LEU A 364 29.38 2.64 14.67
CA LEU A 364 30.22 3.62 14.00
C LEU A 364 29.49 4.15 12.76
N VAL A 365 29.40 5.48 12.62
CA VAL A 365 28.79 6.08 11.42
C VAL A 365 29.81 6.02 10.28
N VAL A 366 29.51 5.28 9.23
CA VAL A 366 30.42 5.01 8.10
C VAL A 366 29.99 5.68 6.80
N GLY A 367 28.73 6.12 6.71
CA GLY A 367 28.17 6.75 5.52
C GLY A 367 26.96 7.61 5.86
N GLN A 368 26.60 8.48 4.93
CA GLN A 368 25.41 9.33 5.01
C GLN A 368 24.84 9.55 3.61
N SER A 369 23.53 9.39 3.46
CA SER A 369 22.80 9.65 2.21
C SER A 369 21.51 10.43 2.51
N GLY A 370 21.53 11.72 2.21
CA GLY A 370 20.48 12.64 2.66
C GLY A 370 20.45 12.66 4.19
N ASP A 371 19.30 12.34 4.75
CA ASP A 371 19.07 12.34 6.20
C ASP A 371 19.29 10.95 6.83
N ASN A 372 19.62 9.94 6.03
CA ASN A 372 19.88 8.58 6.52
C ASN A 372 21.38 8.34 6.74
N TYR A 373 21.70 7.52 7.73
CA TYR A 373 23.08 7.21 8.10
C TYR A 373 23.36 5.71 7.99
N ASP A 374 24.51 5.36 7.42
CA ASP A 374 25.02 3.99 7.45
C ASP A 374 25.79 3.79 8.75
N VAL A 375 25.35 2.86 9.60
CA VAL A 375 25.93 2.58 10.92
C VAL A 375 26.49 1.16 10.99
N PHE A 376 27.73 1.01 11.43
CA PHE A 376 28.46 -0.26 11.45
C PHE A 376 28.70 -0.72 12.88
N ASN A 377 28.32 -1.95 13.21
CA ASN A 377 28.47 -2.52 14.57
C ASN A 377 29.72 -3.40 14.75
N GLY A 378 30.64 -3.39 13.78
CA GLY A 378 31.80 -4.30 13.76
C GLY A 378 31.61 -5.56 12.92
N THR A 379 30.37 -5.95 12.61
CA THR A 379 30.04 -7.12 11.80
C THR A 379 29.31 -6.72 10.51
N ASP A 380 28.23 -5.96 10.65
CA ASP A 380 27.34 -5.55 9.55
C ASP A 380 27.10 -4.04 9.57
N THR A 381 26.67 -3.51 8.42
CA THR A 381 26.25 -2.11 8.25
C THR A 381 24.74 -2.06 8.10
N PHE A 382 24.09 -1.21 8.89
CA PHE A 382 22.65 -1.00 8.89
C PHE A 382 22.32 0.43 8.47
N LEU A 383 21.12 0.61 7.94
CA LEU A 383 20.58 1.94 7.68
C LEU A 383 19.85 2.45 8.93
N LEU A 384 20.37 3.52 9.53
CA LEU A 384 19.68 4.36 10.51
C LEU A 384 18.86 5.40 9.75
N ARG A 385 17.55 5.20 9.67
CA ARG A 385 16.64 6.03 8.89
C ARG A 385 16.02 7.11 9.77
N VAL A 386 16.41 8.36 9.53
CA VAL A 386 15.86 9.54 10.22
C VAL A 386 14.75 10.11 9.37
N ASP A 387 13.54 10.15 9.94
CA ASP A 387 12.37 10.66 9.24
C ASP A 387 12.12 12.13 9.59
N GLN A 388 11.81 12.96 8.60
CA GLN A 388 11.60 14.41 8.76
C GLN A 388 10.45 14.76 9.71
N ASP A 389 9.53 13.82 9.95
CA ASP A 389 8.36 14.01 10.79
C ASP A 389 8.61 13.62 12.26
N THR A 390 9.89 13.45 12.65
CA THR A 390 10.33 13.14 14.01
C THR A 390 11.21 14.25 14.59
N ASP A 391 11.27 14.39 15.92
CA ASP A 391 12.10 15.44 16.56
C ASP A 391 13.61 15.16 16.46
N ILE A 392 14.00 13.92 16.15
CA ILE A 392 15.39 13.54 15.91
C ILE A 392 15.93 14.22 14.66
N TYR A 393 15.10 14.40 13.63
CA TYR A 393 15.50 15.12 12.42
C TYR A 393 15.96 16.55 12.72
N ASP A 394 15.25 17.25 13.59
CA ASP A 394 15.57 18.63 13.95
C ASP A 394 16.82 18.75 14.85
N SER A 395 17.21 17.67 15.53
CA SER A 395 18.12 17.73 16.68
C SER A 395 19.41 16.91 16.50
N ILE A 396 19.41 15.91 15.61
CA ILE A 396 20.55 15.02 15.43
C ILE A 396 21.71 15.73 14.75
N THR A 397 22.90 15.65 15.35
CA THR A 397 24.15 16.13 14.76
C THR A 397 25.17 15.01 14.82
N ILE A 398 25.26 14.24 13.74
CA ILE A 398 26.15 13.09 13.61
C ILE A 398 26.89 13.19 12.29
N ASN A 399 28.20 12.94 12.32
CA ASN A 399 29.07 12.94 11.15
C ASN A 399 29.65 11.55 10.91
N ILE A 400 30.09 11.31 9.68
CA ILE A 400 30.89 10.13 9.35
C ILE A 400 32.14 10.09 10.26
N GLY A 401 32.32 8.98 10.96
CA GLY A 401 33.37 8.74 11.95
C GLY A 401 32.92 8.90 13.40
N ASP A 402 31.72 9.44 13.65
CA ASP A 402 31.18 9.53 15.01
C ASP A 402 30.71 8.16 15.50
N SER A 403 30.78 7.95 16.82
CA SER A 403 30.33 6.73 17.48
C SER A 403 28.98 6.95 18.15
N ILE A 404 28.06 6.01 17.95
CA ILE A 404 26.76 5.94 18.59
C ILE A 404 26.81 4.78 19.59
N CYS A 405 26.56 5.09 20.86
CA CYS A 405 26.63 4.11 21.95
C CYS A 405 25.42 3.17 21.90
N ASN A 406 24.24 3.72 21.66
CA ASN A 406 23.04 2.95 21.36
C ASN A 406 22.14 3.72 20.39
N ALA A 407 21.47 2.98 19.52
CA ALA A 407 20.39 3.46 18.68
C ALA A 407 19.17 2.55 18.91
N THR A 408 18.11 3.12 19.46
CA THR A 408 16.80 2.50 19.63
C THR A 408 15.91 2.90 18.47
N GLY A 409 14.99 2.04 18.06
CA GLY A 409 14.05 2.37 16.99
C GLY A 409 13.13 1.23 16.63
N ILE A 410 12.22 1.50 15.71
CA ILE A 410 11.34 0.49 15.14
C ILE A 410 12.05 -0.10 13.92
N GLY A 411 12.15 -1.43 13.85
CA GLY A 411 12.67 -2.11 12.68
C GLY A 411 11.73 -1.94 11.47
N GLY A 412 12.29 -1.82 10.28
CA GLY A 412 11.52 -1.78 9.04
C GLY A 412 12.28 -2.43 7.90
N GLN A 413 11.63 -2.49 6.74
CA GLN A 413 12.20 -3.04 5.51
C GLN A 413 11.95 -2.11 4.33
N PHE A 414 12.85 -2.13 3.35
CA PHE A 414 12.70 -1.40 2.09
C PHE A 414 13.41 -2.13 0.95
N ASP A 415 12.85 -3.29 0.58
CA ASP A 415 13.30 -4.10 -0.56
C ASP A 415 12.27 -4.02 -1.70
N GLY A 416 12.63 -3.39 -2.82
CA GLY A 416 11.72 -3.21 -3.95
C GLY A 416 11.58 -4.45 -4.85
N SER A 417 12.28 -5.55 -4.56
CA SER A 417 12.38 -6.70 -5.46
C SER A 417 12.38 -8.04 -4.73
N SER A 418 11.59 -9.00 -5.23
CA SER A 418 11.62 -10.37 -4.74
C SER A 418 12.98 -11.04 -4.99
N PRO A 419 13.52 -11.84 -4.04
CA PRO A 419 12.94 -12.14 -2.71
C PRO A 419 13.12 -10.98 -1.72
N TYR A 420 12.03 -10.57 -1.07
CA TYR A 420 11.94 -9.45 -0.11
C TYR A 420 12.58 -9.80 1.23
N THR A 421 13.89 -10.04 1.20
CA THR A 421 14.66 -10.61 2.32
C THR A 421 15.87 -9.75 2.66
N SER A 422 15.89 -8.51 2.16
CA SER A 422 16.98 -7.55 2.35
C SER A 422 16.44 -6.16 2.70
N GLY A 423 17.31 -5.15 2.76
CA GLY A 423 16.88 -3.76 2.98
C GLY A 423 16.32 -3.46 4.38
N TYR A 424 16.65 -4.29 5.38
CA TYR A 424 16.25 -4.03 6.76
C TYR A 424 16.97 -2.80 7.33
N GLN A 425 16.23 -2.03 8.11
CA GLN A 425 16.61 -0.70 8.60
C GLN A 425 16.05 -0.46 10.01
N ILE A 426 16.62 0.51 10.72
CA ILE A 426 16.13 0.94 12.03
C ILE A 426 15.66 2.40 11.94
N LEU A 427 14.46 2.67 12.46
CA LEU A 427 13.81 3.98 12.45
C LEU A 427 13.70 4.52 13.88
N PRO A 428 14.58 5.42 14.33
CA PRO A 428 14.44 6.09 15.61
C PRO A 428 13.14 6.91 15.65
N ARG A 429 12.48 6.91 16.80
CA ARG A 429 11.20 7.61 16.99
C ARG A 429 11.41 9.03 17.51
N TYR A 430 12.49 9.23 18.26
CA TYR A 430 12.81 10.51 18.88
C TYR A 430 14.31 10.75 19.04
N PHE A 431 14.73 12.00 19.30
CA PHE A 431 16.14 12.35 19.49
C PHE A 431 16.80 11.51 20.59
N ALA A 432 16.05 11.24 21.67
CA ALA A 432 16.51 10.43 22.79
C ALA A 432 16.74 8.93 22.43
N ASP A 433 16.26 8.46 21.29
CA ASP A 433 16.52 7.10 20.83
C ASP A 433 17.96 6.93 20.30
N VAL A 434 18.71 8.01 20.03
CA VAL A 434 20.11 7.93 19.56
C VAL A 434 21.04 8.59 20.58
N ASP A 435 21.81 7.76 21.29
CA ASP A 435 22.81 8.22 22.23
C ASP A 435 24.19 8.22 21.56
N THR A 436 24.71 9.40 21.23
CA THR A 436 26.09 9.52 20.74
C THR A 436 27.05 9.23 21.89
N CYS A 437 28.05 8.39 21.64
CA CYS A 437 29.11 8.21 22.61
C CYS A 437 29.81 9.55 22.75
N SER A 438 29.55 10.26 23.85
CA SER A 438 30.35 11.42 24.21
C SER A 438 31.80 10.93 24.28
N SER A 439 32.55 11.23 23.23
CA SER A 439 33.98 11.03 23.25
C SER A 439 34.47 11.92 24.37
N GLY A 440 34.83 11.32 25.51
CA GLY A 440 35.69 11.94 26.51
C GLY A 440 37.10 12.24 25.97
N GLY A 441 37.25 12.39 24.65
CA GLY A 441 38.36 13.01 23.97
C GLY A 441 37.96 14.45 23.64
N ILE A 442 38.70 15.40 24.19
CA ILE A 442 38.66 16.81 23.79
C ILE A 442 38.86 16.85 22.27
N SER A 443 37.78 17.06 21.51
CA SER A 443 37.90 17.48 20.13
C SER A 443 38.30 18.96 20.13
N ILE A 444 39.30 19.31 19.32
CA ILE A 444 39.74 20.69 19.09
C ILE A 444 38.65 21.59 18.49
N ASN A 445 37.51 21.01 18.07
CA ASN A 445 36.32 21.73 17.60
C ASN A 445 35.33 22.06 18.74
N GLY A 446 35.51 21.51 19.95
CA GLY A 446 34.73 21.89 21.14
C GLY A 446 35.11 23.27 21.75
N LEU A 447 35.96 24.05 21.07
CA LEU A 447 36.29 25.43 21.42
C LEU A 447 35.44 26.47 20.67
N THR A 448 34.50 26.06 19.81
CA THR A 448 33.72 27.01 18.99
C THR A 448 32.27 27.16 19.38
N GLU A 449 31.78 26.50 20.43
CA GLU A 449 30.46 26.80 21.02
C GLU A 449 30.57 27.39 22.43
N ASN A 450 31.16 28.58 22.46
CA ASN A 450 30.49 29.75 23.02
C ASN A 450 31.10 30.93 22.29
N GLU A 451 30.28 31.81 21.72
CA GLU A 451 30.77 33.15 21.40
C GLU A 451 31.25 33.80 22.71
N ASN A 452 32.56 33.76 22.96
CA ASN A 452 33.30 34.40 24.05
C ASN A 452 32.51 34.54 25.38
N PRO A 453 32.37 33.45 26.17
CA PRO A 453 31.52 33.45 27.36
C PRO A 453 32.01 34.48 28.38
N PHE A 454 31.13 35.15 29.12
CA PHE A 454 31.55 36.10 30.16
C PHE A 454 32.38 35.42 31.26
N VAL A 455 33.64 35.85 31.40
CA VAL A 455 34.60 35.34 32.38
C VAL A 455 35.04 36.46 33.31
N ALA A 456 35.07 36.18 34.61
CA ALA A 456 35.68 37.03 35.63
C ALA A 456 36.95 36.39 36.21
N TYR A 457 38.04 37.16 36.31
CA TYR A 457 39.35 36.68 36.77
C TYR A 457 40.11 37.77 37.56
N PRO A 458 40.97 37.41 38.53
CA PRO A 458 41.22 36.06 39.02
C PRO A 458 40.01 35.49 39.80
N ASN A 459 39.79 34.18 39.70
CA ASN A 459 38.77 33.48 40.47
C ASN A 459 39.34 32.13 40.99
N PRO A 460 39.64 31.98 42.29
CA PRO A 460 39.35 32.93 43.37
C PRO A 460 40.12 34.26 43.27
N ALA A 461 39.45 35.36 43.61
CA ALA A 461 40.02 36.70 43.67
C ALA A 461 40.64 36.96 45.04
N SER A 462 41.91 37.35 45.06
CA SER A 462 42.67 37.63 46.30
C SER A 462 43.34 39.00 46.29
N GLY A 463 43.00 39.86 45.33
CA GLY A 463 43.48 41.23 45.21
C GLY A 463 42.32 42.22 45.24
N SER A 464 42.62 43.50 45.05
CA SER A 464 41.64 44.59 45.06
C SER A 464 40.75 44.66 43.83
N GLU A 465 41.06 43.90 42.78
CA GLU A 465 40.43 44.01 41.46
C GLU A 465 40.00 42.65 40.92
N LEU A 466 38.85 42.65 40.28
CA LEU A 466 38.31 41.53 39.51
C LEU A 466 38.05 42.00 38.08
N PHE A 467 38.73 41.39 37.11
CA PHE A 467 38.69 41.73 35.69
C PHE A 467 37.69 40.87 34.92
N PHE A 468 37.24 41.38 33.78
CA PHE A 468 36.33 40.74 32.85
C PHE A 468 36.96 40.60 31.47
N ASN A 469 36.59 39.56 30.72
CA ASN A 469 37.06 39.36 29.33
C ASN A 469 36.39 40.27 28.29
N LYS A 470 35.36 41.05 28.69
CA LYS A 470 34.66 42.04 27.86
C LYS A 470 34.13 43.20 28.70
N THR A 471 33.86 44.33 28.05
CA THR A 471 33.26 45.51 28.68
C THR A 471 31.76 45.31 28.81
N VAL A 472 31.23 45.30 30.04
CA VAL A 472 29.84 44.94 30.34
C VAL A 472 29.24 45.80 31.45
N ASP A 473 27.91 45.79 31.54
CA ASP A 473 27.17 46.24 32.72
C ASP A 473 26.96 45.03 33.64
N VAL A 474 27.34 45.13 34.91
CA VAL A 474 27.34 44.01 35.88
C VAL A 474 26.61 44.37 37.17
N GLN A 475 25.95 43.35 37.74
CA GLN A 475 25.36 43.37 39.07
C GLN A 475 25.99 42.24 39.90
N VAL A 476 26.50 42.57 41.09
CA VAL A 476 27.14 41.61 42.00
C VAL A 476 26.20 41.31 43.16
N TYR A 477 25.98 40.03 43.42
CA TYR A 477 25.12 39.52 44.48
C TYR A 477 25.95 38.70 45.46
N ASN A 478 25.67 38.84 46.75
CA ASN A 478 26.25 37.93 47.76
C ASN A 478 25.53 36.57 47.75
N ALA A 479 26.02 35.60 48.52
CA ALA A 479 25.44 34.26 48.62
C ALA A 479 23.97 34.20 49.11
N LEU A 480 23.44 35.30 49.67
CA LEU A 480 22.03 35.42 50.09
C LEU A 480 21.15 36.03 48.98
N GLY A 481 21.69 36.28 47.78
CA GLY A 481 20.98 36.91 46.67
C GLY A 481 20.76 38.42 46.84
N LYS A 482 21.41 39.05 47.84
CA LYS A 482 21.36 40.51 48.00
C LYS A 482 22.39 41.15 47.07
N MET A 483 21.94 42.11 46.25
CA MET A 483 22.83 42.94 45.45
C MET A 483 23.73 43.78 46.35
N VAL A 484 25.03 43.74 46.11
CA VAL A 484 26.06 44.47 46.87
C VAL A 484 26.78 45.52 46.03
N MET A 485 26.75 45.42 44.70
CA MET A 485 27.43 46.33 43.79
C MET A 485 26.77 46.31 42.40
N GLU A 486 26.78 47.45 41.72
CA GLU A 486 26.46 47.58 40.29
C GLU A 486 27.54 48.45 39.64
N ALA A 487 27.99 48.06 38.44
CA ALA A 487 28.94 48.83 37.66
C ALA A 487 28.56 48.76 36.17
N ARG A 488 28.80 49.83 35.41
CA ARG A 488 28.38 49.94 34.00
C ARG A 488 29.55 50.22 33.08
N LYS A 489 29.56 49.58 31.92
CA LYS A 489 30.59 49.65 30.87
C LYS A 489 31.99 49.47 31.44
N VAL A 490 32.13 48.46 32.29
CA VAL A 490 33.40 48.12 32.94
C VAL A 490 33.97 46.82 32.40
N ASN A 491 35.29 46.74 32.38
CA ASN A 491 36.04 45.50 32.18
C ASN A 491 36.75 45.04 33.48
N PHE A 492 36.50 45.71 34.60
CA PHE A 492 36.90 45.28 35.94
C PHE A 492 36.04 45.96 37.03
N ILE A 493 36.04 45.42 38.24
CA ILE A 493 35.46 46.04 39.44
C ILE A 493 36.47 46.01 40.60
N ASN A 494 36.41 47.00 41.49
CA ASN A 494 37.13 46.96 42.75
C ASN A 494 36.34 46.10 43.76
N ILE A 495 37.02 45.20 44.46
CA ILE A 495 36.44 44.26 45.42
C ILE A 495 36.96 44.43 46.85
N ASP A 496 37.67 45.52 47.17
CA ASP A 496 38.24 45.79 48.51
C ASP A 496 37.16 45.87 49.60
N GLU A 497 35.96 46.33 49.24
CA GLU A 497 34.83 46.46 50.16
C GLU A 497 34.02 45.15 50.32
N LEU A 498 34.36 44.10 49.56
CA LEU A 498 33.70 42.81 49.63
C LEU A 498 34.37 41.92 50.69
N THR A 499 33.58 41.39 51.62
CA THR A 499 34.05 40.38 52.58
C THR A 499 34.37 39.06 51.89
N SER A 500 35.33 38.30 52.40
CA SER A 500 35.66 36.96 51.87
C SER A 500 34.40 36.08 51.79
N GLY A 501 34.13 35.50 50.63
CA GLY A 501 32.88 34.78 50.39
C GLY A 501 32.60 34.47 48.91
N VAL A 502 31.45 33.87 48.65
CA VAL A 502 30.97 33.57 47.29
C VAL A 502 30.06 34.68 46.82
N TYR A 503 30.33 35.17 45.62
CA TYR A 503 29.55 36.18 44.92
C TYR A 503 29.09 35.67 43.56
N ILE A 504 27.93 36.13 43.12
CA ILE A 504 27.40 35.89 41.78
C ILE A 504 27.42 37.21 41.03
N ILE A 505 28.06 37.24 39.87
CA ILE A 505 28.08 38.40 38.99
C ILE A 505 27.19 38.08 37.81
N ARG A 506 26.21 38.94 37.56
CA ARG A 506 25.26 38.83 36.46
C ARG A 506 25.43 40.03 35.54
N THR A 507 25.53 39.81 34.24
CA THR A 507 25.46 40.88 33.24
C THR A 507 24.01 41.25 32.95
N PHE A 508 23.77 42.45 32.41
CA PHE A 508 22.43 42.85 31.97
C PHE A 508 21.90 42.02 30.79
N GLU A 509 22.78 41.28 30.11
CA GLU A 509 22.46 40.30 29.06
C GLU A 509 22.20 38.89 29.64
N ASN A 510 22.03 38.77 30.96
CA ASN A 510 21.76 37.53 31.69
C ASN A 510 22.90 36.49 31.72
N GLU A 511 24.13 36.85 31.35
CA GLU A 511 25.28 35.97 31.59
C GLU A 511 25.66 35.99 33.08
N ILE A 512 26.04 34.84 33.63
CA ILE A 512 26.29 34.69 35.07
C ILE A 512 27.63 34.01 35.31
N VAL A 513 28.44 34.57 36.21
CA VAL A 513 29.68 33.96 36.70
C VAL A 513 29.72 33.96 38.23
N LYS A 514 30.12 32.83 38.80
CA LYS A 514 30.37 32.67 40.25
C LYS A 514 31.81 33.03 40.56
N VAL A 515 32.03 33.91 41.54
CA VAL A 515 33.35 34.36 41.97
C VAL A 515 33.56 34.11 43.46
N ILE A 516 34.76 33.65 43.82
CA ILE A 516 35.17 33.46 45.21
C ILE A 516 36.12 34.60 45.58
N VAL A 517 35.74 35.46 46.52
CA VAL A 517 36.63 36.50 47.09
C VAL A 517 37.28 35.94 48.34
N ARG A 518 38.61 36.05 48.46
CA ARG A 518 39.39 35.52 49.57
C ARG A 518 39.93 36.61 50.48
#